data_AF-A0A2X4UQL4-F1
#
_entry.id   AF-A0A2X4UQL4-F1
#
_cell.length_a   1.000
_cell.length_b   1.000
_cell.length_c   1.000
_cell.angle_alpha   90.00
_cell.angle_beta   90.00
_cell.angle_gamma   90.00
#
_symmetry.space_group_name_H-M   'P 1'
#
loop_
_entity.id
_entity.type
_entity.pdbx_description
1 polymer ?
#
loop_
_entity_poly.entity_id
_entity_poly.type
_entity_poly.pdbx_seq_one_letter_code
_entity_poly.pdbx_strand_id
1 'polypeptide(L)' 'MNNFKGITAIALAALFLGGCVPRIEVAPSKEPIVINMNVKIEHEIRIKVDKDVEKMLKTQSDIF' A
#
# COMPACT_ATOMS: atom_id res chain seq x y z
N MET A 1 15.86 -59.88 4.67
CA MET A 1 14.50 -59.36 4.49
C MET A 1 14.15 -58.26 5.51
N ASN A 2 15.13 -57.51 6.01
CA ASN A 2 14.94 -56.63 7.19
C ASN A 2 15.11 -55.15 6.79
N ASN A 3 15.94 -54.91 5.77
CA ASN A 3 16.23 -53.59 5.22
C ASN A 3 15.02 -53.00 4.46
N PHE A 4 14.23 -53.86 3.80
CA PHE A 4 13.04 -53.43 3.06
C PHE A 4 11.94 -52.89 3.99
N LYS A 5 11.73 -53.52 5.16
CA LYS A 5 10.79 -53.05 6.19
C LYS A 5 11.19 -51.69 6.79
N GLY A 6 12.50 -51.46 6.95
CA GLY A 6 13.02 -50.18 7.45
C GLY A 6 12.77 -49.02 6.49
N ILE A 7 12.94 -49.24 5.18
CA ILE A 7 12.70 -48.23 4.15
C ILE A 7 11.21 -47.86 4.06
N THR A 8 10.31 -48.84 4.18
CA THR A 8 8.86 -48.59 4.19
C THR A 8 8.42 -47.78 5.42
N ALA A 9 9.02 -48.02 6.58
CA ALA A 9 8.71 -47.28 7.81
C ALA A 9 9.14 -45.81 7.75
N ILE A 10 10.31 -45.53 7.17
CA ILE A 10 10.82 -44.17 6.99
C ILE A 10 9.98 -43.38 5.98
N ALA A 11 9.57 -44.02 4.88
CA ALA A 11 8.70 -43.40 3.89
C ALA A 11 7.33 -43.02 4.47
N LEU A 12 6.78 -43.86 5.36
CA LEU A 12 5.51 -43.59 6.02
C LEU A 12 5.63 -42.43 7.03
N ALA A 13 6.73 -42.34 7.76
CA ALA A 13 6.98 -41.25 8.72
C ALA A 13 7.14 -39.88 8.02
N ALA A 14 7.76 -39.85 6.84
CA ALA A 14 7.95 -38.61 6.07
C ALA A 14 6.62 -37.98 5.60
N LEU A 15 5.59 -38.79 5.35
CA LEU A 15 4.27 -38.30 4.94
C LEU A 15 3.53 -37.53 6.07
N PHE A 16 3.81 -37.85 7.34
CA PHE A 16 3.18 -37.16 8.48
C PHE A 16 3.76 -35.77 8.77
N LEU A 17 4.94 -35.44 8.24
CA LEU A 17 5.61 -34.16 8.51
C LEU A 17 5.20 -33.03 7.55
N GLY A 18 4.53 -33.34 6.43
CA GLY A 18 4.14 -32.36 5.40
C GLY A 18 2.80 -31.64 5.63
N GLY A 19 2.07 -31.95 6.71
CA GLY A 19 0.69 -31.49 6.91
C GLY A 19 0.51 -30.11 7.56
N CYS A 20 1.60 -29.42 7.94
CA CYS A 20 1.47 -28.14 8.64
C CYS A 20 1.37 -26.99 7.63
N VAL A 21 0.16 -26.67 7.18
CA VAL A 21 -0.12 -25.45 6.42
C VAL A 21 -0.52 -24.37 7.43
N PRO A 22 0.35 -23.38 7.72
CA PRO A 22 -0.04 -22.26 8.57
C PRO A 22 -1.15 -21.49 7.86
N ARG A 23 -2.33 -21.40 8.49
CA ARG A 23 -3.38 -20.49 8.01
C ARG A 23 -2.91 -19.05 8.25
N ILE A 24 -2.57 -18.38 7.17
CA ILE A 24 -2.30 -16.94 7.18
C ILE A 24 -3.64 -16.24 7.03
N GLU A 25 -4.17 -15.74 8.13
CA GLU A 25 -5.36 -14.90 8.13
C GLU A 25 -4.91 -13.45 8.05
N VAL A 26 -5.21 -12.80 6.91
CA VAL A 26 -5.06 -11.36 6.79
C VAL A 26 -6.28 -10.73 7.46
N ALA A 27 -6.21 -10.55 8.77
CA ALA A 27 -7.22 -9.82 9.51
C ALA A 27 -6.92 -8.30 9.36
N PRO A 28 -7.79 -7.52 8.69
CA PRO A 28 -7.72 -6.08 8.83
C PRO A 28 -7.96 -5.72 10.30
N SER A 29 -7.20 -4.76 10.83
CA SER A 29 -7.39 -4.25 12.20
C SER A 29 -8.85 -3.86 12.40
N LYS A 30 -9.49 -4.41 13.45
CA LYS A 30 -10.88 -4.07 13.80
C LYS A 30 -11.01 -2.62 14.25
N GLU A 31 -9.92 -2.06 14.74
CA GLU A 31 -9.87 -0.68 15.21
C GLU A 31 -9.41 0.25 14.08
N PRO A 32 -10.10 1.39 13.89
CA PRO A 32 -9.73 2.38 12.88
C PRO A 32 -8.37 3.01 13.20
N ILE A 33 -7.57 3.24 12.17
CA ILE A 33 -6.28 3.94 12.29
C ILE A 33 -6.57 5.43 12.52
N VAL A 34 -6.25 5.94 13.71
CA VAL A 34 -6.42 7.35 14.05
C VAL A 34 -5.20 8.14 13.58
N ILE A 35 -5.33 8.83 12.44
CA ILE A 35 -4.29 9.72 11.92
C ILE A 35 -4.59 11.15 12.38
N ASN A 36 -3.98 11.57 13.49
CA ASN A 36 -4.09 12.93 13.98
C ASN A 36 -2.98 13.80 13.36
N MET A 37 -3.33 14.61 12.36
CA MET A 37 -2.37 15.50 11.68
C MET A 37 -2.79 16.96 11.85
N ASN A 38 -1.90 17.77 12.37
CA ASN A 38 -2.03 19.23 12.35
C ASN A 38 -1.27 19.79 11.15
N VAL A 39 -1.92 19.85 9.99
CA VAL A 39 -1.32 20.37 8.75
C VAL A 39 -1.82 21.79 8.52
N LYS A 40 -0.88 22.75 8.45
CA LYS A 40 -1.15 24.10 7.97
C LYS A 40 -0.58 24.25 6.56
N ILE A 41 -1.45 24.37 5.55
CA ILE A 41 -1.06 24.55 4.15
C ILE A 41 -1.14 26.05 3.83
N GLU A 42 0.01 26.69 3.69
CA GLU A 42 0.10 28.08 3.24
C GLU A 42 0.52 28.10 1.77
N HIS A 43 -0.41 28.51 0.90
CA HIS A 43 -0.15 28.66 -0.53
C HIS A 43 -0.29 30.14 -0.91
N GLU A 44 0.84 30.82 -1.10
CA GLU A 44 0.86 32.19 -1.59
C GLU A 44 1.19 32.19 -3.09
N ILE A 45 0.17 32.36 -3.93
CA ILE A 45 0.38 32.58 -5.36
C ILE A 45 0.71 34.07 -5.56
N ARG A 46 2.00 34.41 -5.61
CA ARG A 46 2.44 35.73 -6.06
C ARG A 46 2.45 35.77 -7.59
N ILE A 47 1.34 36.17 -8.20
CA ILE A 47 1.33 36.48 -9.64
C ILE A 47 2.06 37.81 -9.83
N LYS A 48 3.37 37.77 -10.09
CA LYS A 48 4.05 38.92 -10.69
C LYS A 48 3.61 38.97 -12.15
N VAL A 49 2.67 39.85 -12.45
CA VAL A 49 2.11 40.02 -13.79
C VAL A 49 3.21 40.61 -14.69
N ASP A 50 3.79 39.78 -15.55
CA ASP A 50 4.55 40.26 -16.69
C ASP A 50 3.63 41.05 -17.61
N LYS A 51 4.12 42.15 -18.17
CA LYS A 51 3.33 43.14 -18.95
C LYS A 51 2.51 42.52 -20.09
N ASP A 52 2.96 41.39 -20.62
CA ASP A 52 2.27 40.66 -21.67
C ASP A 52 1.01 39.92 -21.16
N VAL A 53 1.05 39.46 -19.90
CA VAL A 53 -0.11 38.85 -19.22
C VAL A 53 -1.14 39.91 -18.84
N GLU A 54 -0.72 41.10 -18.42
CA GLU A 54 -1.62 42.22 -18.14
C GLU A 54 -2.42 42.62 -19.40
N LYS A 55 -1.77 42.59 -20.56
CA LYS A 55 -2.42 42.89 -21.84
C LYS A 55 -3.45 41.82 -22.22
N MET A 56 -3.12 40.54 -22.05
CA MET A 56 -4.05 39.44 -22.33
C MET A 56 -5.24 39.41 -21.36
N LEU A 57 -5.00 39.69 -20.07
CA LEU A 57 -6.04 39.80 -19.04
C LEU A 57 -6.99 40.98 -19.31
N LYS A 58 -6.47 42.14 -19.74
CA LYS A 58 -7.29 43.31 -20.11
C LYS A 58 -8.14 43.09 -21.36
N THR A 59 -7.69 42.29 -22.32
CA THR A 59 -8.46 41.97 -23.53
C THR A 59 -9.61 41.00 -23.25
N GLN A 60 -9.57 40.26 -22.13
CA GLN A 60 -10.54 39.24 -21.75
C GLN A 60 -11.24 39.58 -20.43
N SER A 61 -11.48 40.87 -20.15
CA SER A 61 -12.08 41.36 -18.89
C SER A 61 -13.55 40.99 -18.66
N ASP A 62 -14.18 40.25 -19.58
CA ASP A 62 -15.56 39.77 -19.47
C ASP A 62 -15.67 38.37 -18.84
N ILE A 63 -14.54 37.70 -18.59
CA ILE A 63 -14.48 36.32 -18.09
C ILE A 63 -13.75 36.16 -16.75
N PHE A 64 -13.23 37.25 -16.17
CA PHE A 64 -12.65 37.30 -14.83
C PHE A 64 -12.93 38.63 -14.13
#